data_AF-A0A4W5L6N3-F1
#
_entry.id   AF-A0A4W5L6N3-F1
#
_cell.length_a   1.000
_cell.length_b   1.000
_cell.length_c   1.000
_cell.angle_alpha   90.00
_cell.angle_beta   90.00
_cell.angle_gamma   90.00
#
_symmetry.space_group_name_H-M   'P 1'
#
loop_
_entity.id
_entity.type
_entity.pdbx_description
1 polymer ?
#
loop_
_entity_poly.entity_id
_entity_poly.type
_entity_poly.pdbx_seq_one_letter_code
_entity_poly.pdbx_strand_id
1 'polypeptide(L)'
;VKEADLVNLRKLDSDLEGHPTPKLEFVDVATGSLGQGLGAACGMAYTGKHFDKSSYRVYCMMGDGECSEGAVWEAMAFGSHYNLDNLVAIIDVNRLGQSEAAPLKHNMDVYHKRCEAFGWNTYVVDGHDVEALCKALWQAQQVKGKPTMILAKTFKGRGLKGRAEYWGSRGESTGEAGERIHLWGHPDWHSSLKAPLQCLRCDNRPGFDPRLCRSWL
;
A
#
# COMPACT_ATOMS: atom_id res chain seq x y z
N VAL A 1 18.29 -5.03 -6.35
CA VAL A 1 18.63 -4.42 -5.05
C VAL A 1 18.87 -5.53 -4.05
N LYS A 2 20.07 -5.60 -3.47
CA LYS A 2 20.42 -6.53 -2.39
C LYS A 2 20.11 -5.90 -1.04
N GLU A 3 19.92 -6.71 -0.01
CA GLU A 3 19.69 -6.21 1.36
C GLU A 3 20.79 -5.25 1.83
N ALA A 4 22.05 -5.57 1.52
CA ALA A 4 23.19 -4.72 1.84
C ALA A 4 23.17 -3.35 1.14
N ASP A 5 22.42 -3.19 0.05
CA ASP A 5 22.31 -1.90 -0.66
C ASP A 5 21.36 -0.94 0.08
N LEU A 6 20.47 -1.45 0.95
CA LEU A 6 19.43 -0.65 1.61
C LEU A 6 19.99 0.46 2.52
N VAL A 7 21.20 0.27 3.06
CA VAL A 7 21.89 1.29 3.87
C VAL A 7 22.40 2.49 3.05
N ASN A 8 22.32 2.41 1.71
CA ASN A 8 22.69 3.49 0.80
C ASN A 8 21.50 4.34 0.35
N LEU A 9 20.33 4.19 1.00
CA LEU A 9 19.15 5.03 0.77
C LEU A 9 19.52 6.53 0.84
N ARG A 10 19.11 7.30 -0.18
CA ARG A 10 19.31 8.76 -0.34
C ARG A 10 20.77 9.22 -0.52
N LYS A 11 21.73 8.31 -0.72
CA LYS A 11 23.09 8.71 -1.11
C LYS A 11 23.12 9.12 -2.59
N LEU A 12 24.00 10.06 -2.94
CA LEU A 12 24.10 10.64 -4.29
C LEU A 12 24.40 9.60 -5.39
N ASP A 13 25.14 8.56 -5.04
CA ASP A 13 25.61 7.48 -5.91
C ASP A 13 24.73 6.23 -5.86
N SER A 14 23.54 6.33 -5.26
CA SER A 14 22.60 5.22 -5.09
C SER A 14 21.32 5.47 -5.88
N ASP A 15 20.83 4.44 -6.58
CA ASP A 15 19.53 4.47 -7.25
C ASP A 15 18.36 4.38 -6.25
N LEU A 16 18.63 4.09 -4.96
CA LEU A 16 17.64 4.16 -3.88
C LEU A 16 17.43 5.61 -3.46
N GLU A 17 16.67 6.35 -4.26
CA GLU A 17 16.37 7.76 -4.05
C GLU A 17 15.37 8.01 -2.89
N GLY A 18 15.13 9.28 -2.57
CA GLY A 18 14.21 9.68 -1.49
C GLY A 18 12.73 9.40 -1.79
N HIS A 19 12.39 9.25 -3.07
CA HIS A 19 11.09 8.78 -3.57
C HIS A 19 11.36 7.74 -4.68
N PRO A 20 10.45 6.78 -4.91
CA PRO A 20 10.62 5.78 -5.96
C PRO A 20 10.78 6.45 -7.34
N THR A 21 11.74 5.96 -8.14
CA THR A 21 11.92 6.39 -9.54
C THR A 21 12.04 5.20 -10.48
N PRO A 22 11.63 5.33 -11.76
CA PRO A 22 11.75 4.26 -12.74
C PRO A 22 13.17 3.81 -13.11
N LYS A 23 14.21 4.38 -12.48
CA LYS A 23 15.57 3.83 -12.55
C LYS A 23 15.65 2.44 -11.92
N LEU A 24 14.77 2.16 -10.96
CA LEU A 24 14.62 0.86 -10.34
C LEU A 24 13.67 0.00 -11.18
N GLU A 25 14.09 -1.20 -11.58
CA GLU A 25 13.30 -2.10 -12.45
C GLU A 25 11.95 -2.55 -11.88
N PHE A 26 11.71 -2.34 -10.59
CA PHE A 26 10.46 -2.66 -9.90
C PHE A 26 9.58 -1.44 -9.67
N VAL A 27 9.96 -0.27 -10.19
CA VAL A 27 9.18 0.97 -10.10
C VAL A 27 8.72 1.36 -11.51
N ASP A 28 7.41 1.29 -11.75
CA ASP A 28 6.84 1.64 -13.04
C ASP A 28 6.70 3.17 -13.23
N VAL A 29 6.39 3.89 -12.15
CA VAL A 29 6.13 5.34 -12.15
C VAL A 29 6.74 6.02 -10.94
N ALA A 30 7.20 7.27 -11.12
CA ALA A 30 7.63 8.09 -9.99
C ALA A 30 6.40 8.64 -9.23
N THR A 31 6.41 8.54 -7.89
CA THR A 31 5.24 8.87 -7.04
C THR A 31 5.53 9.90 -5.95
N GLY A 32 6.58 10.70 -6.10
CA GLY A 32 6.94 11.72 -5.10
C GLY A 32 5.89 12.84 -4.94
N SER A 33 5.07 13.09 -5.96
CA SER A 33 3.91 13.99 -5.86
C SER A 33 2.68 13.20 -5.43
N LEU A 34 2.13 13.53 -4.26
CA LEU A 34 0.91 12.89 -3.74
C LEU A 34 -0.26 13.04 -4.72
N GLY A 35 -1.18 12.07 -4.68
CA GLY A 35 -2.44 12.09 -5.42
C GLY A 35 -2.34 11.58 -6.86
N GLN A 36 -1.12 11.32 -7.36
CA GLN A 36 -0.90 10.86 -8.74
C GLN A 36 -0.91 9.33 -8.88
N GLY A 37 -0.60 8.60 -7.80
CA GLY A 37 -0.45 7.14 -7.83
C GLY A 37 -1.73 6.40 -8.26
N LEU A 38 -2.89 6.81 -7.71
CA LEU A 38 -4.16 6.17 -8.04
C LEU A 38 -4.56 6.36 -9.51
N GLY A 39 -4.28 7.54 -10.09
CA GLY A 39 -4.54 7.81 -11.50
C GLY A 39 -3.70 6.90 -12.41
N ALA A 40 -2.40 6.75 -12.12
CA ALA A 40 -1.54 5.81 -12.82
C ALA A 40 -2.03 4.36 -12.68
N ALA A 41 -2.41 3.96 -11.46
CA ALA A 41 -2.95 2.63 -11.19
C ALA A 41 -4.27 2.36 -11.94
N CYS A 42 -5.15 3.35 -12.07
CA CYS A 42 -6.33 3.27 -12.93
C CYS A 42 -5.96 3.04 -14.39
N GLY A 43 -4.96 3.75 -14.92
CA GLY A 43 -4.45 3.55 -16.28
C GLY A 43 -3.90 2.14 -16.50
N MET A 44 -3.12 1.61 -15.56
CA MET A 44 -2.59 0.24 -15.60
C MET A 44 -3.72 -0.79 -15.55
N ALA A 45 -4.70 -0.61 -14.64
CA ALA A 45 -5.83 -1.53 -14.51
C ALA A 45 -6.72 -1.51 -15.76
N TYR A 46 -6.98 -0.33 -16.32
CA TYR A 46 -7.71 -0.16 -17.56
C TYR A 46 -7.02 -0.88 -18.72
N THR A 47 -5.71 -0.71 -18.85
CA THR A 47 -4.91 -1.39 -19.88
C THR A 47 -4.97 -2.91 -19.73
N GLY A 48 -4.78 -3.43 -18.51
CA GLY A 48 -4.86 -4.86 -18.24
C GLY A 48 -6.20 -5.47 -18.60
N LYS A 49 -7.29 -4.74 -18.32
CA LYS A 49 -8.66 -5.19 -18.56
C LYS A 49 -9.07 -5.11 -20.03
N HIS A 50 -8.78 -3.98 -20.68
CA HIS A 50 -9.37 -3.65 -21.98
C HIS A 50 -8.43 -3.88 -23.17
N PHE A 51 -7.12 -3.72 -22.97
CA PHE A 51 -6.12 -3.87 -24.04
C PHE A 51 -5.41 -5.22 -23.95
N ASP A 52 -4.71 -5.46 -22.84
CA ASP A 52 -3.91 -6.69 -22.67
C ASP A 52 -4.79 -7.92 -22.49
N LYS A 53 -6.00 -7.72 -21.94
CA LYS A 53 -6.91 -8.79 -21.51
C LYS A 53 -6.22 -9.79 -20.58
N SER A 54 -5.38 -9.26 -19.69
CA SER A 54 -4.55 -10.04 -18.77
C SER A 54 -5.27 -10.30 -17.46
N SER A 55 -4.83 -11.36 -16.77
CA SER A 55 -5.36 -11.73 -15.45
C SER A 55 -4.69 -10.97 -14.30
N TYR A 56 -3.74 -10.07 -14.57
CA TYR A 56 -3.09 -9.31 -13.49
C TYR A 56 -4.05 -8.35 -12.81
N ARG A 57 -3.71 -8.02 -11.57
CA ARG A 57 -4.38 -7.01 -10.77
C ARG A 57 -3.41 -5.90 -10.44
N VAL A 58 -3.95 -4.69 -10.26
CA VAL A 58 -3.18 -3.52 -9.87
C VAL A 58 -3.51 -3.18 -8.43
N TYR A 59 -2.48 -2.97 -7.62
CA TYR A 59 -2.60 -2.54 -6.22
C TYR A 59 -1.99 -1.16 -6.06
N CYS A 60 -2.68 -0.28 -5.33
CA CYS A 60 -2.20 1.07 -5.04
C CYS A 60 -2.41 1.39 -3.57
N MET A 61 -1.32 1.70 -2.87
CA MET A 61 -1.35 2.20 -1.51
C MET A 61 -1.30 3.74 -1.51
N MET A 62 -2.09 4.36 -0.64
CA MET A 62 -2.16 5.80 -0.49
C MET A 62 -2.20 6.19 0.98
N GLY A 63 -1.77 7.42 1.28
CA GLY A 63 -1.94 8.01 2.60
C GLY A 63 -3.33 8.62 2.80
N ASP A 64 -3.79 8.68 4.06
CA ASP A 64 -5.03 9.39 4.40
C ASP A 64 -4.98 10.91 4.16
N GLY A 65 -3.82 11.54 4.37
CA GLY A 65 -3.58 12.94 4.03
C GLY A 65 -3.57 13.18 2.51
N GLU A 66 -3.04 12.23 1.74
CA GLU A 66 -3.01 12.26 0.26
C GLU A 66 -4.41 12.27 -0.35
N CYS A 67 -5.41 11.68 0.30
CA CYS A 67 -6.82 11.75 -0.14
C CYS A 67 -7.43 13.17 -0.12
N SER A 68 -6.68 14.18 0.32
CA SER A 68 -7.07 15.59 0.19
C SER A 68 -6.83 16.13 -1.22
N GLU A 69 -6.01 15.46 -2.04
CA GLU A 69 -5.76 15.83 -3.43
C GLU A 69 -6.96 15.50 -4.31
N GLY A 70 -7.43 16.48 -5.10
CA GLY A 70 -8.58 16.34 -6.00
C GLY A 70 -8.40 15.19 -7.02
N ALA A 71 -7.17 14.98 -7.48
CA ALA A 71 -6.82 13.93 -8.44
C ALA A 71 -7.19 12.51 -7.96
N VAL A 72 -7.16 12.26 -6.64
CA VAL A 72 -7.59 10.97 -6.07
C VAL A 72 -9.08 10.73 -6.35
N TRP A 73 -9.91 11.78 -6.23
CA TRP A 73 -11.35 11.69 -6.44
C TRP A 73 -11.72 11.55 -7.93
N GLU A 74 -10.95 12.20 -8.81
CA GLU A 74 -11.05 11.98 -10.27
C GLU A 74 -10.74 10.52 -10.64
N ALA A 75 -9.64 9.98 -10.10
CA ALA A 75 -9.27 8.58 -10.32
C ALA A 75 -10.29 7.60 -9.72
N MET A 76 -10.85 7.92 -8.55
CA MET A 76 -11.95 7.14 -7.97
C MET A 76 -13.18 7.10 -8.87
N ALA A 77 -13.60 8.24 -9.43
CA ALA A 77 -14.72 8.30 -10.36
C ALA A 77 -14.41 7.55 -11.67
N PHE A 78 -13.19 7.67 -12.18
CA PHE A 78 -12.75 6.92 -13.37
C PHE A 78 -12.79 5.41 -13.14
N GLY A 79 -12.26 4.93 -12.01
CA GLY A 79 -12.19 3.50 -11.69
C GLY A 79 -13.55 2.84 -11.59
N SER A 80 -14.55 3.53 -11.02
CA SER A 80 -15.92 3.03 -10.96
C SER A 80 -16.64 3.15 -12.31
N HIS A 81 -16.47 4.26 -13.04
CA HIS A 81 -17.05 4.43 -14.38
C HIS A 81 -16.68 3.29 -15.34
N TYR A 82 -15.42 2.87 -15.33
CA TYR A 82 -14.92 1.77 -16.16
C TYR A 82 -15.00 0.39 -15.50
N ASN A 83 -15.65 0.28 -14.33
CA ASN A 83 -15.83 -0.97 -13.61
C ASN A 83 -14.51 -1.74 -13.40
N LEU A 84 -13.43 -1.06 -12.98
CA LEU A 84 -12.09 -1.63 -12.86
C LEU A 84 -11.96 -2.62 -11.69
N ASP A 85 -12.61 -3.78 -11.80
CA ASP A 85 -12.61 -4.86 -10.81
C ASP A 85 -11.27 -5.60 -10.67
N ASN A 86 -10.28 -5.30 -11.51
CA ASN A 86 -8.88 -5.69 -11.37
C ASN A 86 -8.04 -4.67 -10.57
N LEU A 87 -8.62 -3.57 -10.09
CA LEU A 87 -7.97 -2.56 -9.25
C LEU A 87 -8.35 -2.74 -7.77
N VAL A 88 -7.33 -2.72 -6.91
CA VAL A 88 -7.49 -2.63 -5.45
C VAL A 88 -6.69 -1.44 -4.95
N ALA A 89 -7.34 -0.51 -4.27
CA ALA A 89 -6.69 0.58 -3.57
C ALA A 89 -6.71 0.33 -2.06
N ILE A 90 -5.67 0.77 -1.37
CA ILE A 90 -5.51 0.66 0.08
C ILE A 90 -5.21 2.07 0.61
N ILE A 91 -6.03 2.56 1.54
CA ILE A 91 -5.72 3.81 2.25
C ILE A 91 -5.16 3.46 3.62
N ASP A 92 -3.93 3.88 3.87
CA ASP A 92 -3.30 3.87 5.19
C ASP A 92 -3.89 5.01 6.04
N VAL A 93 -4.93 4.70 6.82
CA VAL A 93 -5.58 5.67 7.71
C VAL A 93 -4.84 5.70 9.04
N ASN A 94 -3.67 6.34 9.01
CA ASN A 94 -2.76 6.46 10.15
C ASN A 94 -3.00 7.70 11.03
N ARG A 95 -4.03 8.50 10.70
CA ARG A 95 -4.53 9.71 11.39
C ARG A 95 -3.73 10.98 11.12
N LEU A 96 -2.52 10.91 10.57
CA LEU A 96 -1.53 12.00 10.62
C LEU A 96 -0.89 12.31 9.26
N GLY A 97 -1.11 13.54 8.78
CA GLY A 97 -0.44 14.10 7.61
C GLY A 97 0.99 14.58 7.88
N GLN A 98 1.46 15.56 7.10
CA GLN A 98 2.82 16.10 7.19
C GLN A 98 3.01 17.13 8.30
N SER A 99 2.09 18.08 8.45
CA SER A 99 2.12 19.20 9.42
C SER A 99 1.07 19.09 10.54
N GLU A 100 -0.04 18.39 10.29
CA GLU A 100 -1.12 18.19 11.25
C GLU A 100 -1.81 16.82 11.07
N ALA A 101 -2.82 16.55 11.89
CA ALA A 101 -3.70 15.40 11.68
C ALA A 101 -4.40 15.49 10.32
N ALA A 102 -4.60 14.35 9.66
CA ALA A 102 -5.42 14.30 8.46
C ALA A 102 -6.86 14.75 8.82
N PRO A 103 -7.60 15.42 7.91
CA PRO A 103 -8.88 16.06 8.25
C PRO A 103 -9.89 15.14 8.93
N LEU A 104 -9.96 13.88 8.49
CA LEU A 104 -10.91 12.90 9.02
C LEU A 104 -10.36 12.07 10.17
N LYS A 105 -9.06 12.17 10.51
CA LYS A 105 -8.43 11.39 11.56
C LYS A 105 -8.75 9.89 11.38
N HIS A 106 -9.28 9.23 12.41
CA HIS A 106 -9.78 7.84 12.35
C HIS A 106 -11.30 7.74 12.18
N ASN A 107 -11.95 8.73 11.57
CA ASN A 107 -13.38 8.64 11.25
C ASN A 107 -13.59 7.72 10.03
N MET A 108 -13.45 6.42 10.28
CA MET A 108 -13.52 5.37 9.25
C MET A 108 -14.86 5.35 8.53
N ASP A 109 -15.95 5.71 9.21
CA ASP A 109 -17.29 5.75 8.63
C ASP A 109 -17.40 6.80 7.51
N VAL A 110 -16.73 7.94 7.65
CA VAL A 110 -16.73 8.98 6.62
C VAL A 110 -15.87 8.55 5.42
N TYR A 111 -14.71 7.94 5.67
CA TYR A 111 -13.92 7.33 4.58
C TYR A 111 -14.75 6.30 3.81
N HIS A 112 -15.39 5.38 4.53
CA HIS A 112 -16.22 4.33 3.95
C HIS A 112 -17.34 4.90 3.08
N LYS A 113 -18.13 5.83 3.62
CA LYS A 113 -19.23 6.48 2.89
C LYS A 113 -18.75 7.21 1.64
N ARG A 114 -17.59 7.88 1.71
CA ARG A 114 -17.00 8.53 0.54
C ARG A 114 -16.60 7.51 -0.54
N CYS A 115 -15.98 6.40 -0.16
CA CYS A 115 -15.61 5.35 -1.10
C CYS A 115 -16.84 4.72 -1.78
N GLU A 116 -17.86 4.38 -1.00
CA GLU A 116 -19.12 3.84 -1.53
C GLU A 116 -19.85 4.82 -2.45
N ALA A 117 -19.89 6.11 -2.08
CA ALA A 117 -20.52 7.15 -2.90
C ALA A 117 -19.86 7.31 -4.27
N PHE A 118 -18.56 7.01 -4.38
CA PHE A 118 -17.82 7.00 -5.65
C PHE A 118 -17.89 5.65 -6.38
N GLY A 119 -18.69 4.69 -5.89
CA GLY A 119 -18.95 3.41 -6.57
C GLY A 119 -17.96 2.28 -6.25
N TRP A 120 -17.19 2.40 -5.18
CA TRP A 120 -16.19 1.39 -4.79
C TRP A 120 -16.77 0.37 -3.81
N ASN A 121 -16.41 -0.90 -3.98
CA ASN A 121 -16.59 -1.89 -2.91
C ASN A 121 -15.60 -1.58 -1.80
N THR A 122 -16.03 -1.47 -0.54
CA THR A 122 -15.16 -0.98 0.54
C THR A 122 -15.10 -1.96 1.70
N TYR A 123 -13.88 -2.25 2.17
CA TYR A 123 -13.63 -2.98 3.41
C TYR A 123 -12.93 -2.08 4.42
N VAL A 124 -13.40 -2.06 5.67
CA VAL A 124 -12.70 -1.42 6.79
C VAL A 124 -12.03 -2.51 7.62
N VAL A 125 -10.74 -2.39 7.86
CA VAL A 125 -9.94 -3.38 8.59
C VAL A 125 -9.03 -2.72 9.62
N ASP A 126 -8.65 -3.47 10.65
CA ASP A 126 -7.46 -3.15 11.43
C ASP A 126 -6.23 -3.40 10.54
N GLY A 127 -5.49 -2.35 10.21
CA GLY A 127 -4.31 -2.44 9.36
C GLY A 127 -3.09 -3.10 10.03
N HIS A 128 -3.18 -3.45 11.32
CA HIS A 128 -2.17 -4.23 12.04
C HIS A 128 -2.56 -5.70 12.24
N ASP A 129 -3.76 -6.08 11.80
CA ASP A 129 -4.21 -7.47 11.79
C ASP A 129 -3.94 -8.08 10.40
N VAL A 130 -2.89 -8.89 10.32
CA VAL A 130 -2.47 -9.56 9.09
C VAL A 130 -3.55 -10.52 8.58
N GLU A 131 -4.29 -11.18 9.46
CA GLU A 131 -5.35 -12.11 9.06
C GLU A 131 -6.53 -11.33 8.44
N ALA A 132 -6.91 -10.20 9.04
CA ALA A 132 -7.93 -9.31 8.50
C ALA A 132 -7.53 -8.75 7.10
N LEU A 133 -6.27 -8.34 6.93
CA LEU A 133 -5.73 -7.88 5.65
C LEU A 133 -5.75 -8.98 4.59
N CYS A 134 -5.25 -10.19 4.92
CA CYS A 134 -5.27 -11.33 4.01
C CYS A 134 -6.71 -11.67 3.57
N LYS A 135 -7.66 -11.65 4.51
CA LYS A 135 -9.07 -11.89 4.23
C LYS A 135 -9.65 -10.82 3.30
N ALA A 136 -9.40 -9.54 3.57
CA ALA A 136 -9.90 -8.44 2.74
C ALA A 136 -9.33 -8.49 1.31
N LEU A 137 -8.03 -8.77 1.16
CA LEU A 137 -7.38 -8.94 -0.15
C LEU A 137 -7.95 -10.14 -0.91
N TRP A 138 -8.19 -11.27 -0.24
CA TRP A 138 -8.83 -12.44 -0.84
C TRP A 138 -10.26 -12.13 -1.30
N GLN A 139 -11.05 -11.44 -0.47
CA GLN A 139 -12.42 -11.03 -0.81
C GLN A 139 -12.42 -10.04 -2.00
N ALA A 140 -11.49 -9.09 -2.04
CA ALA A 140 -11.35 -8.12 -3.13
C ALA A 140 -11.13 -8.80 -4.50
N GLN A 141 -10.46 -9.96 -4.55
CA GLN A 141 -10.26 -10.72 -5.79
C GLN A 141 -11.57 -11.30 -6.36
N GLN A 142 -12.56 -11.53 -5.49
CA GLN A 142 -13.85 -12.11 -5.86
C GLN A 142 -14.85 -11.05 -6.33
N VAL A 143 -14.64 -9.78 -5.99
CA VAL A 143 -15.49 -8.67 -6.42
C VAL A 143 -15.37 -8.48 -7.94
N LYS A 144 -16.52 -8.32 -8.61
CA LYS A 144 -16.64 -8.07 -10.05
C LYS A 144 -17.48 -6.82 -10.31
N GLY A 145 -17.23 -6.19 -11.45
CA GLY A 145 -17.99 -5.03 -11.92
C GLY A 145 -17.74 -3.72 -11.15
N LYS A 146 -16.79 -3.67 -10.21
CA LYS A 146 -16.38 -2.44 -9.52
C LYS A 146 -15.00 -2.59 -8.88
N PRO A 147 -14.22 -1.50 -8.75
CA PRO A 147 -12.96 -1.50 -8.02
C PRO A 147 -13.18 -1.69 -6.50
N THR A 148 -12.14 -2.12 -5.79
CA THR A 148 -12.19 -2.33 -4.34
C THR A 148 -11.26 -1.37 -3.59
N MET A 149 -11.76 -0.80 -2.50
CA MET A 149 -11.01 0.01 -1.53
C MET A 149 -10.88 -0.77 -0.21
N ILE A 150 -9.66 -0.83 0.33
CA ILE A 150 -9.40 -1.33 1.68
C ILE A 150 -8.97 -0.14 2.54
N LEU A 151 -9.79 0.22 3.52
CA LEU A 151 -9.51 1.26 4.50
C LEU A 151 -8.82 0.60 5.70
N ALA A 152 -7.49 0.69 5.74
CA ALA A 152 -6.69 0.13 6.81
C ALA A 152 -6.53 1.16 7.93
N LYS A 153 -7.19 0.94 9.07
CA LYS A 153 -6.97 1.77 10.25
C LYS A 153 -5.62 1.41 10.86
N THR A 154 -4.68 2.35 10.86
CA THR A 154 -3.32 2.12 11.38
C THR A 154 -2.91 3.23 12.36
N PHE A 155 -1.66 3.17 12.81
CA PHE A 155 -1.07 4.16 13.70
C PHE A 155 0.32 4.50 13.20
N LYS A 156 0.57 5.77 12.89
CA LYS A 156 1.87 6.24 12.43
C LYS A 156 2.94 5.92 13.48
N GLY A 157 4.08 5.38 13.04
CA GLY A 157 5.17 4.99 13.94
C GLY A 157 4.89 3.72 14.77
N ARG A 158 3.92 2.88 14.38
CA ARG A 158 3.68 1.57 15.03
C ARG A 158 4.98 0.77 15.17
N GLY A 159 5.15 0.15 16.34
CA GLY A 159 6.34 -0.67 16.66
C GLY A 159 7.52 0.12 17.22
N LEU A 160 7.51 1.46 17.11
CA LEU A 160 8.55 2.31 17.69
C LEU A 160 8.12 2.78 19.09
N LYS A 161 8.84 2.31 20.13
CA LYS A 161 8.61 2.75 21.52
C LYS A 161 8.67 4.28 21.62
N GLY A 162 7.64 4.89 22.23
CA GLY A 162 7.52 6.33 22.41
C GLY A 162 7.23 7.14 21.13
N ARG A 163 7.02 6.49 19.98
CA ARG A 163 6.72 7.16 18.70
C ARG A 163 5.40 6.73 18.05
N ALA A 164 4.74 5.69 18.56
CA ALA A 164 3.39 5.35 18.12
C ALA A 164 2.45 6.54 18.37
N GLU A 165 1.78 7.00 17.32
CA GLU A 165 0.92 8.19 17.32
C GLU A 165 1.64 9.53 17.59
N TYR A 166 2.97 9.52 17.64
CA TYR A 166 3.75 10.73 17.91
C TYR A 166 3.91 11.55 16.63
N TRP A 167 3.58 12.83 16.74
CA TRP A 167 3.68 13.80 15.67
C TRP A 167 5.10 13.89 15.05
N GLY A 168 6.14 13.84 15.88
CA GLY A 168 7.54 13.97 15.47
C GLY A 168 8.21 12.69 14.99
N SER A 169 7.48 11.61 14.67
CA SER A 169 8.08 10.40 14.07
C SER A 169 8.40 10.56 12.57
N ARG A 170 8.32 11.80 12.04
CA ARG A 170 8.53 12.15 10.64
C ARG A 170 10.01 12.19 10.31
N GLY A 171 10.48 11.41 9.34
CA GLY A 171 11.65 11.72 8.49
C GLY A 171 13.01 12.00 9.16
N GLU A 172 13.06 12.03 10.49
CA GLU A 172 14.26 12.19 11.29
C GLU A 172 14.94 10.83 11.37
N SER A 173 16.06 10.72 10.67
CA SER A 173 17.04 9.68 10.97
C SER A 173 17.49 9.87 12.41
N THR A 174 17.11 8.98 13.32
CA THR A 174 17.76 8.96 14.63
C THR A 174 19.22 8.62 14.40
N GLY A 175 20.15 9.50 14.81
CA GLY A 175 21.58 9.18 14.88
C GLY A 175 21.89 7.96 15.76
N GLU A 176 20.89 7.41 16.45
CA GLU A 176 20.93 6.25 17.34
C GLU A 176 20.29 4.99 16.73
N ALA A 177 20.46 4.75 15.42
CA ALA A 177 20.00 3.49 14.83
C ALA A 177 20.81 2.26 15.31
N GLY A 178 22.01 2.47 15.85
CA GLY A 178 22.93 1.40 16.27
C GLY A 178 22.53 0.66 17.56
N GLU A 179 21.91 1.32 18.54
CA GLU A 179 21.59 0.69 19.83
C GLU A 179 20.23 -0.05 19.85
N ARG A 180 19.37 0.19 18.85
CA ARG A 180 17.95 -0.24 18.92
C ARG A 180 17.67 -1.57 18.19
N ILE A 181 18.64 -2.12 17.46
CA ILE A 181 18.51 -3.43 16.79
C ILE A 181 18.41 -4.58 17.81
N HIS A 182 18.90 -4.40 19.04
CA HIS A 182 18.80 -5.42 20.09
C HIS A 182 17.38 -5.79 20.53
N LEU A 183 16.38 -4.93 20.31
CA LEU A 183 14.99 -5.22 20.66
C LEU A 183 14.25 -6.07 19.61
N TRP A 184 14.77 -6.16 18.38
CA TRP A 184 14.21 -6.99 17.31
C TRP A 184 14.67 -8.46 17.39
N GLY A 185 15.65 -8.76 18.25
CA GLY A 185 16.17 -10.11 18.49
C GLY A 185 15.55 -10.86 19.68
N HIS A 186 14.37 -10.46 20.16
CA HIS A 186 13.72 -11.18 21.28
C HIS A 186 13.17 -12.55 20.80
N PRO A 187 13.40 -13.66 21.52
CA PRO A 187 13.12 -15.03 21.05
C PRO A 187 11.66 -15.33 20.66
N ASP A 188 10.71 -14.52 21.11
CA ASP A 188 9.27 -14.75 20.92
C ASP A 188 8.78 -14.50 19.47
N TRP A 189 9.61 -13.91 18.61
CA TRP A 189 9.29 -13.78 17.18
C TRP A 189 9.48 -15.08 16.38
N HIS A 190 10.35 -15.99 16.83
CA HIS A 190 10.65 -17.23 16.10
C HIS A 190 9.59 -18.33 16.29
N SER A 191 8.79 -18.27 17.35
CA SER A 191 7.75 -19.28 17.62
C SER A 191 6.47 -19.11 16.80
N SER A 192 6.20 -17.92 16.28
CA SER A 192 4.95 -17.60 15.57
C SER A 192 5.00 -17.86 14.06
N LEU A 193 6.16 -18.22 13.51
CA LEU A 193 6.36 -18.53 12.09
C LEU A 193 6.32 -20.04 11.77
N LYS A 194 5.92 -20.89 12.72
CA LYS A 194 5.72 -22.33 12.50
C LYS A 194 4.23 -22.70 12.46
N ALA A 195 3.50 -22.13 11.51
CA ALA A 195 2.25 -22.67 10.96
C ALA A 195 2.22 -22.33 9.46
N PRO A 196 1.69 -23.22 8.61
CA PRO A 196 2.40 -23.64 7.40
C PRO A 196 2.27 -22.63 6.25
N LEU A 197 3.41 -22.34 5.62
CA LEU A 197 3.62 -21.74 4.29
C LEU A 197 2.97 -22.54 3.13
N GLN A 198 1.88 -23.25 3.37
CA GLN A 198 1.17 -24.08 2.38
C GLN A 198 0.10 -23.32 1.60
N CYS A 199 -0.31 -22.12 2.00
CA CYS A 199 -1.33 -21.36 1.29
C CYS A 199 -0.84 -20.59 0.05
N LEU A 200 0.47 -20.56 -0.22
CA LEU A 200 1.05 -19.79 -1.33
C LEU A 200 1.99 -20.59 -2.24
N ARG A 201 1.83 -21.92 -2.34
CA ARG A 201 2.48 -22.68 -3.42
C ARG A 201 1.78 -22.39 -4.76
N CYS A 202 2.15 -21.27 -5.37
CA CYS A 202 1.91 -20.97 -6.78
C CYS A 202 2.94 -21.64 -7.71
N ASP A 203 3.93 -22.36 -7.16
CA ASP A 203 5.17 -22.76 -7.86
C ASP A 203 5.07 -23.87 -8.92
N ASN A 204 3.90 -24.45 -9.22
CA ASN A 204 3.84 -25.61 -10.15
C ASN A 204 2.80 -25.51 -11.27
N ARG A 205 2.35 -24.31 -11.67
CA ARG A 205 1.52 -24.17 -12.90
C ARG A 205 2.40 -23.86 -14.13
N PRO A 206 2.35 -24.67 -15.20
CA PRO A 206 2.99 -24.29 -16.46
C PRO A 206 2.37 -22.99 -16.98
N GLY A 207 3.19 -21.95 -17.16
CA GLY A 207 2.76 -20.63 -17.64
C GLY A 207 2.72 -19.50 -16.58
N PHE A 208 3.19 -19.73 -15.35
CA PHE A 208 3.35 -18.65 -14.37
C PHE A 208 4.55 -17.76 -14.71
N ASP A 209 4.27 -16.51 -15.09
CA ASP A 209 5.30 -15.47 -15.27
C ASP A 209 5.39 -14.62 -13.98
N PRO A 210 6.51 -14.68 -13.24
CA PRO A 210 6.70 -13.88 -12.03
C PRO A 210 6.70 -12.36 -12.27
N ARG A 211 6.69 -11.89 -13.54
CA ARG A 211 6.49 -10.48 -13.90
C ARG A 211 5.05 -9.99 -13.70
N LEU A 212 4.07 -10.90 -13.56
CA LEU A 212 2.64 -10.55 -13.39
C LEU A 212 2.26 -10.07 -11.98
N CYS A 213 3.21 -10.05 -11.04
CA CYS A 213 3.06 -9.52 -9.68
C CYS A 213 3.86 -8.20 -9.47
N ARG A 214 4.00 -7.39 -10.52
CA ARG A 214 4.64 -6.07 -10.45
C ARG A 214 3.56 -4.99 -10.42
N SER A 215 3.26 -4.51 -9.22
CA SER A 215 2.83 -3.13 -8.91
C SER A 215 2.37 -3.12 -7.44
N TRP A 216 3.33 -2.92 -6.56
CA TRP A 216 3.07 -2.37 -5.23
C TRP A 216 3.55 -0.92 -5.31
N LEU A 217 2.61 0.01 -5.47
CA LEU A 217 2.81 1.43 -5.21
C LEU A 217 2.43 1.72 -3.76
#